data_AF-A0A965YGS6-F1
#
_entry.id   AF-A0A965YGS6-F1
#
_cell.length_a   1.000
_cell.length_b   1.000
_cell.length_c   1.000
_cell.angle_alpha   90.00
_cell.angle_beta   90.00
_cell.angle_gamma   90.00
#
_symmetry.space_group_name_H-M   'P 1'
#
loop_
_entity.id
_entity.type
_entity.pdbx_description
1 polymer ?
#
loop_
_entity_poly.entity_id
_entity_poly.type
_entity_poly.pdbx_seq_one_letter_code
_entity_poly.pdbx_strand_id
1 'polypeptide(L)'
;MNKLFYFLFLIPLLAACNGNAGKNGEQLDTVMEQKIDSILGQMTLEEKVGQMAQFTVDLLGKGGNAYFSDEPFEVDPAMIDTVIGKYKVGSILNVSNNRARTTEVWEKTIRAIQERAIAETGIPVLYGIDAIHGATYTAGSTLFPQSVAMAASFNRELMKEGSRITAYETRASNIPWTFAPTMDLGRDARWSRQWESYGEDAYLNAEMAVASTLGFQGEDRNRVGSQHIAACLKHYMGYGVPVSGKDRTPALISESELREKYFEPFR
;
A
#
# COMPACT_ATOMS: atom_id res chain seq x y z
N MET A 1 47.82 -47.12 -45.43
CA MET A 1 46.93 -48.18 -45.94
C MET A 1 45.53 -47.98 -45.36
N ASN A 2 44.57 -47.78 -46.25
CA ASN A 2 43.12 -48.03 -46.17
C ASN A 2 42.26 -47.53 -45.01
N LYS A 3 41.51 -46.47 -45.37
CA LYS A 3 40.11 -46.17 -45.03
C LYS A 3 39.22 -47.42 -44.82
N LEU A 4 38.34 -47.36 -43.82
CA LEU A 4 36.93 -47.82 -43.88
C LEU A 4 36.18 -47.25 -42.65
N PHE A 5 35.46 -46.14 -42.80
CA PHE A 5 33.99 -46.09 -42.91
C PHE A 5 33.24 -46.73 -41.72
N TYR A 6 32.81 -45.89 -40.77
CA TYR A 6 31.47 -45.98 -40.18
C TYR A 6 30.93 -44.57 -39.96
N PHE A 7 30.15 -44.13 -40.95
CA PHE A 7 29.20 -43.02 -40.82
C PHE A 7 27.89 -43.67 -40.37
N LEU A 8 27.44 -43.41 -39.15
CA LEU A 8 26.03 -43.61 -38.81
C LEU A 8 25.59 -42.54 -37.80
N PHE A 9 24.92 -41.53 -38.36
CA PHE A 9 23.86 -40.71 -37.77
C PHE A 9 23.74 -40.67 -36.24
N LEU A 10 24.20 -39.56 -35.64
CA LEU A 10 23.52 -38.95 -34.50
C LEU A 10 23.32 -37.45 -34.80
N ILE A 11 22.15 -37.15 -35.38
CA ILE A 11 21.57 -35.81 -35.47
C ILE A 11 21.12 -35.39 -34.05
N PRO A 12 21.23 -34.10 -33.68
CA PRO A 12 21.42 -33.68 -32.29
C PRO A 12 20.11 -33.68 -31.51
N LEU A 13 20.14 -34.23 -30.30
CA LEU A 13 19.11 -34.04 -29.28
C LEU A 13 19.33 -32.66 -28.60
N LEU A 14 19.19 -31.58 -29.37
CA LEU A 14 19.18 -30.20 -28.89
C LEU A 14 17.77 -29.62 -29.08
N ALA A 15 16.79 -30.19 -28.38
CA ALA A 15 15.43 -29.64 -28.29
C ALA A 15 14.67 -30.23 -27.10
N ALA A 16 15.22 -30.12 -25.89
CA ALA A 16 14.49 -30.49 -24.67
C ALA A 16 14.94 -29.71 -23.43
N CYS A 17 15.30 -28.44 -23.58
CA CYS A 17 15.41 -27.51 -22.45
C CYS A 17 14.80 -26.14 -22.81
N ASN A 18 13.69 -26.14 -23.55
CA ASN A 18 12.69 -25.08 -23.40
C ASN A 18 11.56 -25.63 -22.52
N GLY A 19 11.96 -26.05 -21.32
CA GLY A 19 11.04 -26.08 -20.21
C GLY A 19 10.67 -24.64 -19.94
N ASN A 20 9.67 -24.15 -20.66
CA ASN A 20 8.87 -23.03 -20.25
C ASN A 20 8.22 -23.48 -18.93
N ALA A 21 9.01 -23.43 -17.85
CA ALA A 21 8.48 -23.45 -16.51
C ALA A 21 7.53 -22.27 -16.54
N GLY A 22 6.23 -22.58 -16.64
CA GLY A 22 5.17 -21.61 -16.59
C GLY A 22 5.35 -20.87 -15.27
N LYS A 23 6.08 -19.76 -15.32
CA LYS A 23 5.90 -18.69 -14.39
C LYS A 23 4.47 -18.26 -14.68
N ASN A 24 3.54 -18.78 -13.89
CA ASN A 24 2.25 -18.13 -13.65
C ASN A 24 2.49 -16.79 -12.93
N GLY A 25 3.46 -16.00 -13.40
CA GLY A 25 3.54 -14.58 -13.13
C GLY A 25 2.52 -14.00 -14.08
N GLU A 26 1.40 -13.59 -13.51
CA GLU A 26 0.36 -12.95 -14.28
C GLU A 26 0.94 -11.82 -15.12
N GLN A 27 0.50 -11.75 -16.37
CA GLN A 27 1.07 -10.84 -17.35
C GLN A 27 0.68 -9.40 -16.99
N LEU A 28 1.69 -8.52 -16.88
CA LEU A 28 1.49 -7.08 -16.69
C LEU A 28 0.54 -6.51 -17.75
N ASP A 29 -0.29 -5.53 -17.37
CA ASP A 29 -1.13 -4.80 -18.31
C ASP A 29 -0.24 -3.99 -19.26
N THR A 30 -0.05 -4.52 -20.48
CA THR A 30 0.86 -3.95 -21.47
C THR A 30 0.50 -2.52 -21.85
N VAL A 31 -0.78 -2.15 -21.81
CA VAL A 31 -1.21 -0.77 -22.12
C VAL A 31 -0.77 0.17 -20.99
N MET A 32 -0.87 -0.28 -19.74
CA MET A 32 -0.38 0.48 -18.59
C MET A 32 1.14 0.62 -18.62
N GLU A 33 1.88 -0.45 -18.88
CA GLU A 33 3.35 -0.41 -18.97
C GLU A 33 3.83 0.55 -20.07
N GLN A 34 3.20 0.53 -21.24
CA GLN A 34 3.52 1.49 -22.32
C GLN A 34 3.25 2.94 -21.92
N LYS A 35 2.19 3.18 -21.13
CA LYS A 35 1.89 4.52 -20.59
C LYS A 35 2.94 4.94 -19.56
N ILE A 36 3.35 4.04 -18.67
CA ILE A 36 4.42 4.28 -17.68
C ILE A 36 5.72 4.64 -18.40
N ASP A 37 6.14 3.85 -19.38
CA ASP A 37 7.36 4.10 -20.17
C ASP A 37 7.32 5.45 -20.90
N SER A 38 6.17 5.79 -21.48
CA SER A 38 5.96 7.08 -22.15
C SER A 38 6.09 8.27 -21.20
N ILE A 39 5.55 8.17 -19.98
CA ILE A 39 5.66 9.21 -18.95
C ILE A 39 7.10 9.29 -18.44
N LEU A 40 7.72 8.16 -18.08
CA LEU A 40 9.09 8.10 -17.57
C LEU A 40 10.12 8.61 -18.58
N GLY A 41 9.87 8.44 -19.89
CA GLY A 41 10.71 8.97 -20.96
C GLY A 41 10.66 10.50 -21.10
N GLN A 42 9.61 11.14 -20.59
CA GLN A 42 9.42 12.59 -20.62
C GLN A 42 9.87 13.28 -19.32
N MET A 43 10.01 12.53 -18.22
CA MET A 43 10.35 13.09 -16.92
C MET A 43 11.84 13.43 -16.76
N THR A 44 12.12 14.55 -16.10
CA THR A 44 13.45 14.89 -15.59
C THR A 44 13.86 13.98 -14.43
N LEU A 45 15.13 14.07 -14.00
CA LEU A 45 15.58 13.34 -12.81
C LEU A 45 14.87 13.85 -11.55
N GLU A 46 14.68 15.16 -11.45
CA GLU A 46 14.01 15.81 -10.33
C GLU A 46 12.55 15.35 -10.20
N GLU A 47 11.84 15.23 -11.32
CA GLU A 47 10.47 14.71 -11.32
C GLU A 47 10.44 13.24 -10.88
N LYS A 48 11.38 12.42 -11.35
CA LYS A 48 11.48 11.00 -10.94
C LYS A 48 11.73 10.87 -9.44
N VAL A 49 12.65 11.66 -8.91
CA VAL A 49 12.94 11.71 -7.47
C VAL A 49 11.72 12.22 -6.70
N GLY A 50 11.04 13.26 -7.20
CA GLY A 50 9.82 13.80 -6.61
C GLY A 50 8.71 12.74 -6.49
N GLN A 51 8.52 11.92 -7.52
CA GLN A 51 7.54 10.82 -7.49
C GLN A 51 7.86 9.73 -6.45
N MET A 52 9.11 9.65 -5.97
CA MET A 52 9.52 8.73 -4.90
C MET A 52 9.44 9.36 -3.50
N ALA A 53 9.04 10.63 -3.39
CA ALA A 53 8.90 11.33 -2.12
C ALA A 53 7.44 11.35 -1.64
N GLN A 54 7.26 11.16 -0.33
CA GLN A 54 5.96 11.26 0.34
C GLN A 54 6.08 12.12 1.60
N PHE A 55 5.30 13.20 1.69
CA PHE A 55 5.31 14.12 2.85
C PHE A 55 3.97 14.14 3.61
N THR A 56 4.02 14.47 4.90
CA THR A 56 2.81 14.68 5.71
C THR A 56 2.08 15.97 5.31
N VAL A 57 0.75 15.95 5.36
CA VAL A 57 -0.09 17.09 4.96
C VAL A 57 0.10 18.34 5.82
N ASP A 58 0.48 18.19 7.10
CA ASP A 58 0.74 19.34 7.98
C ASP A 58 1.83 20.28 7.43
N LEU A 59 2.79 19.75 6.67
CA LEU A 59 3.83 20.56 6.02
C LEU A 59 3.24 21.53 4.97
N LEU A 60 2.08 21.20 4.40
CA LEU A 60 1.39 22.05 3.43
C LEU A 60 0.49 23.09 4.10
N GLY A 61 0.25 22.99 5.41
CA GLY A 61 -0.63 23.89 6.14
C GLY A 61 0.05 25.22 6.51
N LYS A 62 -0.75 26.27 6.73
CA LYS A 62 -0.27 27.52 7.34
C LYS A 62 0.31 27.26 8.72
N GLY A 63 1.45 27.90 9.01
CA GLY A 63 2.20 27.65 10.26
C GLY A 63 2.75 26.21 10.37
N GLY A 64 2.67 25.44 9.28
CA GLY A 64 2.89 24.00 9.23
C GLY A 64 4.34 23.57 9.38
N ASN A 65 4.52 22.39 9.96
CA ASN A 65 5.78 21.65 9.94
C ASN A 65 5.50 20.14 9.87
N ALA A 66 6.51 19.32 10.14
CA ALA A 66 6.37 17.85 10.09
C ALA A 66 5.39 17.25 11.12
N TYR A 67 4.91 18.04 12.09
CA TYR A 67 4.11 17.54 13.22
C TYR A 67 2.74 18.19 13.37
N PHE A 68 2.57 19.45 12.96
CA PHE A 68 1.33 20.20 13.15
C PHE A 68 1.21 21.36 12.16
N SER A 69 0.00 21.92 12.04
CA SER A 69 -0.30 23.17 11.35
C SER A 69 -1.35 24.00 12.12
N ASP A 70 -1.57 25.25 11.71
CA ASP A 70 -2.60 26.10 12.30
C ASP A 70 -4.02 25.53 12.10
N GLU A 71 -4.95 25.94 12.97
CA GLU A 71 -6.38 25.63 12.88
C GLU A 71 -7.23 26.90 12.68
N PRO A 72 -8.21 26.91 11.76
CA PRO A 72 -8.61 25.80 10.87
C PRO A 72 -7.52 25.47 9.84
N PHE A 73 -7.42 24.18 9.46
CA PHE A 73 -6.47 23.74 8.44
C PHE A 73 -6.72 24.47 7.11
N GLU A 74 -5.68 25.16 6.64
CA GLU A 74 -5.65 25.85 5.35
C GLU A 74 -4.30 25.57 4.69
N VAL A 75 -4.34 25.19 3.41
CA VAL A 75 -3.14 25.01 2.59
C VAL A 75 -2.44 26.37 2.44
N ASP A 76 -1.15 26.41 2.75
CA ASP A 76 -0.28 27.54 2.51
C ASP A 76 0.18 27.55 1.04
N PRO A 77 -0.16 28.60 0.26
CA PRO A 77 0.22 28.71 -1.15
C PRO A 77 1.73 28.62 -1.39
N ALA A 78 2.57 29.12 -0.47
CA ALA A 78 4.02 29.06 -0.62
C ALA A 78 4.54 27.65 -0.36
N MET A 79 3.96 26.93 0.60
CA MET A 79 4.36 25.56 0.90
C MET A 79 3.93 24.57 -0.17
N ILE A 80 2.72 24.69 -0.71
CA ILE A 80 2.29 23.85 -1.83
C ILE A 80 3.10 24.13 -3.10
N ASP A 81 3.44 25.39 -3.38
CA ASP A 81 4.35 25.75 -4.48
C ASP A 81 5.76 25.17 -4.25
N THR A 82 6.24 25.16 -3.02
CA THR A 82 7.54 24.55 -2.70
C THR A 82 7.50 23.02 -2.85
N VAL A 83 6.57 22.35 -2.18
CA VAL A 83 6.52 20.89 -2.11
C VAL A 83 6.12 20.27 -3.45
N ILE A 84 5.05 20.76 -4.08
CA ILE A 84 4.54 20.20 -5.34
C ILE A 84 5.15 20.93 -6.53
N GLY A 85 5.17 22.26 -6.51
CA GLY A 85 5.68 23.07 -7.62
C GLY A 85 7.17 22.92 -7.85
N LYS A 86 8.00 23.10 -6.82
CA LYS A 86 9.46 23.04 -6.94
C LYS A 86 9.99 21.62 -6.81
N TYR A 87 9.58 20.87 -5.77
CA TYR A 87 10.13 19.53 -5.48
C TYR A 87 9.37 18.37 -6.14
N LYS A 88 8.27 18.64 -6.87
CA LYS A 88 7.53 17.66 -7.67
C LYS A 88 7.09 16.42 -6.86
N VAL A 89 6.83 16.60 -5.56
CA VAL A 89 6.51 15.50 -4.64
C VAL A 89 5.26 14.76 -5.13
N GLY A 90 5.38 13.46 -5.33
CA GLY A 90 4.33 12.63 -5.92
C GLY A 90 3.32 12.07 -4.93
N SER A 91 3.57 12.16 -3.62
CA SER A 91 2.65 11.64 -2.61
C SER A 91 2.54 12.52 -1.37
N ILE A 92 1.33 12.61 -0.83
CA ILE A 92 1.04 13.25 0.46
C ILE A 92 0.34 12.24 1.36
N LEU A 93 0.55 12.32 2.66
CA LEU A 93 -0.06 11.41 3.62
C LEU A 93 -0.63 12.11 4.85
N ASN A 94 -1.34 11.31 5.65
CA ASN A 94 -1.83 11.64 7.00
C ASN A 94 -3.06 12.56 7.00
N VAL A 95 -3.59 12.83 8.20
CA VAL A 95 -4.57 13.87 8.44
C VAL A 95 -3.92 15.02 9.20
N SER A 96 -4.30 16.25 8.88
CA SER A 96 -3.75 17.41 9.59
C SER A 96 -4.10 17.39 11.06
N ASN A 97 -3.10 17.69 11.91
CA ASN A 97 -3.20 17.72 13.37
C ASN A 97 -3.75 16.44 14.01
N ASN A 98 -3.57 15.27 13.37
CA ASN A 98 -4.06 13.97 13.85
C ASN A 98 -5.57 13.97 14.19
N ARG A 99 -6.36 14.80 13.51
CA ARG A 99 -7.78 15.01 13.80
C ARG A 99 -8.64 14.65 12.59
N ALA A 100 -9.61 13.77 12.78
CA ALA A 100 -10.57 13.43 11.73
C ALA A 100 -11.25 14.67 11.13
N ARG A 101 -11.32 14.73 9.80
CA ARG A 101 -11.87 15.86 9.03
C ARG A 101 -13.18 15.49 8.35
N THR A 102 -14.06 16.46 8.14
CA THR A 102 -15.26 16.25 7.33
C THR A 102 -14.87 16.05 5.87
N THR A 103 -15.78 15.46 5.09
CA THR A 103 -15.58 15.24 3.65
C THR A 103 -15.33 16.55 2.90
N GLU A 104 -15.91 17.67 3.33
CA GLU A 104 -15.72 18.99 2.71
C GLU A 104 -14.29 19.51 2.92
N VAL A 105 -13.71 19.29 4.10
CA VAL A 105 -12.32 19.69 4.37
C VAL A 105 -11.35 18.82 3.57
N TRP A 106 -11.62 17.51 3.50
CA TRP A 106 -10.86 16.59 2.67
C TRP A 106 -10.89 16.99 1.19
N GLU A 107 -12.09 17.23 0.66
CA GLU A 107 -12.32 17.65 -0.72
C GLU A 107 -11.56 18.93 -1.06
N LYS A 108 -11.74 19.99 -0.25
CA LYS A 108 -11.03 21.27 -0.44
C LYS A 108 -9.51 21.10 -0.45
N THR A 109 -8.99 20.29 0.47
CA THR A 109 -7.55 20.07 0.63
C THR A 109 -6.97 19.29 -0.54
N ILE A 110 -7.57 18.15 -0.88
CA ILE A 110 -7.09 17.28 -1.95
C ILE A 110 -7.26 17.97 -3.31
N ARG A 111 -8.35 18.71 -3.54
CA ARG A 111 -8.52 19.51 -4.76
C ARG A 111 -7.37 20.47 -4.96
N ALA A 112 -6.99 21.25 -3.95
CA ALA A 112 -5.88 22.20 -4.05
C ALA A 112 -4.55 21.50 -4.39
N ILE A 113 -4.29 20.34 -3.78
CA ILE A 113 -3.10 19.52 -4.07
C ILE A 113 -3.12 19.02 -5.52
N GLN A 114 -4.23 18.45 -5.98
CA GLN A 114 -4.34 17.90 -7.33
C GLN A 114 -4.26 18.98 -8.40
N GLU A 115 -4.95 20.11 -8.23
CA GLU A 115 -4.89 21.24 -9.16
C GLU A 115 -3.46 21.72 -9.34
N ARG A 116 -2.68 21.81 -8.25
CA ARG A 116 -1.28 22.21 -8.36
C ARG A 116 -0.41 21.15 -9.05
N ALA A 117 -0.57 19.89 -8.69
CA ALA A 117 0.23 18.79 -9.24
C ALA A 117 0.02 18.61 -10.75
N ILE A 118 -1.24 18.67 -11.19
CA ILE A 118 -1.61 18.59 -12.60
C ILE A 118 -1.11 19.80 -13.38
N ALA A 119 -1.20 21.02 -12.81
CA ALA A 119 -0.67 22.21 -13.47
C ALA A 119 0.86 22.17 -13.62
N GLU A 120 1.58 21.55 -12.68
CA GLU A 120 3.04 21.51 -12.69
C GLU A 120 3.63 20.40 -13.56
N THR A 121 3.15 19.17 -13.39
CA THR A 121 3.75 17.97 -14.01
C THR A 121 2.78 17.19 -14.89
N GLY A 122 1.48 17.48 -14.80
CA GLY A 122 0.43 16.64 -15.40
C GLY A 122 0.21 15.29 -14.68
N ILE A 123 0.99 14.98 -13.64
CA ILE A 123 0.88 13.75 -12.86
C ILE A 123 0.12 14.05 -11.56
N PRO A 124 -0.98 13.33 -11.26
CA PRO A 124 -1.72 13.52 -10.02
C PRO A 124 -0.91 13.03 -8.81
N VAL A 125 -1.11 13.66 -7.66
CA VAL A 125 -0.50 13.24 -6.39
C VAL A 125 -1.26 12.04 -5.82
N LEU A 126 -0.54 11.05 -5.33
CA LEU A 126 -1.13 9.92 -4.61
C LEU A 126 -1.30 10.28 -3.12
N TYR A 127 -2.53 10.34 -2.63
CA TYR A 127 -2.80 10.61 -1.21
C TYR A 127 -2.98 9.32 -0.41
N GLY A 128 -2.20 9.13 0.66
CA GLY A 128 -2.28 7.96 1.54
C GLY A 128 -2.82 8.28 2.94
N ILE A 129 -3.61 7.38 3.51
CA ILE A 129 -4.19 7.55 4.86
C ILE A 129 -4.21 6.24 5.65
N ASP A 130 -4.08 6.29 6.97
CA ASP A 130 -4.37 5.14 7.83
C ASP A 130 -5.89 5.00 8.03
N ALA A 131 -6.56 4.24 7.16
CA ALA A 131 -7.95 3.81 7.33
C ALA A 131 -7.96 2.35 7.85
N ILE A 132 -7.75 2.18 9.16
CA ILE A 132 -7.37 0.90 9.79
C ILE A 132 -8.57 -0.01 10.09
N HIS A 133 -9.66 0.56 10.60
CA HIS A 133 -10.84 -0.18 11.04
C HIS A 133 -12.13 0.56 10.64
N GLY A 134 -12.12 1.13 9.44
CA GLY A 134 -13.03 2.20 9.03
C GLY A 134 -12.23 3.38 8.46
N ALA A 135 -12.92 4.38 7.91
CA ALA A 135 -12.27 5.62 7.49
C ALA A 135 -11.90 6.46 8.73
N THR A 136 -10.87 6.01 9.46
CA THR A 136 -10.46 6.49 10.80
C THR A 136 -10.38 8.01 10.90
N TYR A 137 -9.93 8.67 9.84
CA TYR A 137 -9.72 10.12 9.80
C TYR A 137 -10.77 10.89 9.00
N THR A 138 -11.92 10.28 8.74
CA THR A 138 -13.11 10.94 8.17
C THR A 138 -14.19 11.05 9.24
N ALA A 139 -14.59 12.27 9.56
CA ALA A 139 -15.60 12.52 10.58
C ALA A 139 -16.97 11.96 10.16
N GLY A 140 -17.61 11.21 11.07
CA GLY A 140 -18.89 10.57 10.80
C GLY A 140 -18.81 9.25 10.03
N SER A 141 -17.61 8.72 9.81
CA SER A 141 -17.40 7.40 9.21
C SER A 141 -17.87 6.26 10.12
N THR A 142 -18.07 5.10 9.51
CA THR A 142 -18.32 3.84 10.20
C THR A 142 -17.00 3.31 10.78
N LEU A 143 -16.95 3.12 12.09
CA LEU A 143 -15.83 2.45 12.76
C LEU A 143 -16.22 1.02 13.13
N PHE A 144 -15.49 0.07 12.59
CA PHE A 144 -15.60 -1.35 12.88
C PHE A 144 -14.79 -1.71 14.14
N PRO A 145 -14.98 -2.91 14.72
CA PRO A 145 -14.03 -3.45 15.68
C PRO A 145 -12.60 -3.46 15.11
N GLN A 146 -11.60 -3.35 15.96
CA GLN A 146 -10.19 -3.49 15.54
C GLN A 146 -9.94 -4.88 14.95
N SER A 147 -8.88 -4.99 14.14
CA SER A 147 -8.55 -6.20 13.37
C SER A 147 -8.58 -7.50 14.19
N VAL A 148 -8.07 -7.49 15.42
CA VAL A 148 -8.07 -8.70 16.28
C VAL A 148 -9.49 -9.15 16.65
N ALA A 149 -10.41 -8.20 16.86
CA ALA A 149 -11.80 -8.50 17.17
C ALA A 149 -12.56 -8.95 15.92
N MET A 150 -12.26 -8.37 14.77
CA MET A 150 -12.78 -8.85 13.49
C MET A 150 -12.29 -10.29 13.22
N ALA A 151 -11.02 -10.59 13.50
CA ALA A 151 -10.45 -11.93 13.34
C ALA A 151 -11.11 -12.96 14.27
N ALA A 152 -11.45 -12.57 15.50
CA ALA A 152 -12.15 -13.43 16.46
C ALA A 152 -13.56 -13.87 15.99
N SER A 153 -14.12 -13.23 14.96
CA SER A 153 -15.35 -13.69 14.32
C SER A 153 -15.16 -14.93 13.43
N PHE A 154 -13.92 -15.23 13.01
CA PHE A 154 -13.57 -16.23 11.99
C PHE A 154 -14.36 -16.07 10.68
N ASN A 155 -14.87 -14.87 10.40
CA ASN A 155 -15.74 -14.58 9.26
C ASN A 155 -15.03 -13.70 8.22
N ARG A 156 -14.54 -14.34 7.15
CA ARG A 156 -13.86 -13.67 6.03
C ARG A 156 -14.77 -12.73 5.25
N GLU A 157 -16.03 -13.11 5.06
CA GLU A 157 -17.00 -12.26 4.34
C GLU A 157 -17.30 -10.98 5.12
N LEU A 158 -17.38 -11.08 6.46
CA LEU A 158 -17.53 -9.89 7.31
C LEU A 158 -16.30 -8.97 7.23
N MET A 159 -15.09 -9.53 7.20
CA MET A 159 -13.85 -8.76 7.01
C MET A 159 -13.83 -8.04 5.65
N LYS A 160 -14.17 -8.77 4.58
CA LYS A 160 -14.25 -8.24 3.22
C LYS A 160 -15.26 -7.09 3.13
N GLU A 161 -16.46 -7.29 3.67
CA GLU A 161 -17.51 -6.26 3.62
C GLU A 161 -17.15 -5.02 4.45
N GLY A 162 -16.58 -5.19 5.64
CA GLY A 162 -16.10 -4.06 6.45
C GLY A 162 -15.00 -3.25 5.74
N SER A 163 -14.09 -3.94 5.05
CA SER A 163 -13.03 -3.30 4.26
C SER A 163 -13.59 -2.60 3.01
N ARG A 164 -14.62 -3.17 2.37
CA ARG A 164 -15.33 -2.55 1.23
C ARG A 164 -16.06 -1.27 1.64
N ILE A 165 -16.74 -1.28 2.80
CA ILE A 165 -17.37 -0.08 3.36
C ILE A 165 -16.31 0.99 3.69
N THR A 166 -15.20 0.56 4.31
CA THR A 166 -14.06 1.44 4.59
C THR A 166 -13.51 2.09 3.32
N ALA A 167 -13.37 1.31 2.24
CA ALA A 167 -12.91 1.82 0.94
C ALA A 167 -13.86 2.87 0.36
N TYR A 168 -15.16 2.59 0.40
CA TYR A 168 -16.21 3.51 -0.05
C TYR A 168 -16.16 4.85 0.71
N GLU A 169 -16.10 4.81 2.04
CA GLU A 169 -16.07 6.04 2.87
C GLU A 169 -14.73 6.80 2.74
N THR A 170 -13.62 6.08 2.53
CA THR A 170 -12.32 6.69 2.25
C THR A 170 -12.32 7.40 0.89
N ARG A 171 -12.96 6.80 -0.13
CA ARG A 171 -13.20 7.44 -1.43
C ARG A 171 -14.11 8.65 -1.36
N ALA A 172 -15.11 8.65 -0.47
CA ALA A 172 -15.93 9.83 -0.21
C ALA A 172 -15.11 11.03 0.31
N SER A 173 -13.92 10.77 0.83
CA SER A 173 -12.94 11.78 1.24
C SER A 173 -11.88 12.07 0.16
N ASN A 174 -12.07 11.61 -1.09
CA ASN A 174 -11.14 11.75 -2.21
C ASN A 174 -9.77 11.06 -2.01
N ILE A 175 -9.65 10.13 -1.06
CA ILE A 175 -8.37 9.47 -0.75
C ILE A 175 -8.29 8.13 -1.49
N PRO A 176 -7.24 7.90 -2.31
CA PRO A 176 -7.11 6.71 -3.14
C PRO A 176 -6.39 5.52 -2.52
N TRP A 177 -5.73 5.69 -1.39
CA TRP A 177 -4.80 4.69 -0.86
C TRP A 177 -4.91 4.61 0.66
N THR A 178 -5.15 3.40 1.18
CA THR A 178 -5.08 3.13 2.63
C THR A 178 -3.78 2.43 3.00
N PHE A 179 -3.26 2.77 4.17
CA PHE A 179 -2.19 2.04 4.84
C PHE A 179 -2.76 0.86 5.64
N ALA A 180 -3.46 -0.05 4.99
CA ALA A 180 -4.06 -1.25 5.58
C ALA A 180 -4.17 -2.35 4.51
N PRO A 181 -4.22 -3.64 4.88
CA PRO A 181 -4.28 -4.20 6.24
C PRO A 181 -2.93 -4.35 6.98
N THR A 182 -2.99 -4.47 8.31
CA THR A 182 -1.85 -4.87 9.16
C THR A 182 -1.81 -6.39 9.31
N MET A 183 -0.68 -6.99 8.96
CA MET A 183 -0.47 -8.43 8.76
C MET A 183 0.60 -9.01 9.67
N ASP A 184 1.04 -8.24 10.65
CA ASP A 184 1.98 -8.70 11.67
C ASP A 184 1.37 -9.83 12.50
N LEU A 185 2.15 -10.83 12.91
CA LEU A 185 1.63 -11.82 13.85
C LEU A 185 1.70 -11.29 15.28
N GLY A 186 0.55 -11.13 15.93
CA GLY A 186 0.38 -10.65 17.31
C GLY A 186 0.78 -11.66 18.40
N ARG A 187 1.94 -12.31 18.25
CA ARG A 187 2.42 -13.41 19.13
C ARG A 187 3.05 -12.94 20.44
N ASP A 188 3.28 -11.65 20.60
CA ASP A 188 3.73 -11.04 21.86
C ASP A 188 2.68 -10.07 22.40
N ALA A 189 1.98 -10.48 23.46
CA ALA A 189 0.93 -9.67 24.09
C ALA A 189 1.45 -8.39 24.78
N ARG A 190 2.77 -8.24 24.94
CA ARG A 190 3.39 -7.02 25.49
C ARG A 190 3.49 -5.92 24.42
N TRP A 191 3.43 -6.30 23.14
CA TRP A 191 3.59 -5.38 22.02
C TRP A 191 2.37 -4.47 21.88
N SER A 192 2.60 -3.16 21.90
CA SER A 192 1.54 -2.15 21.95
C SER A 192 0.61 -2.12 20.73
N ARG A 193 0.99 -2.78 19.64
CA ARG A 193 0.25 -2.83 18.37
C ARG A 193 -0.36 -4.21 18.08
N GLN A 194 -0.34 -5.14 19.05
CA GLN A 194 -0.85 -6.51 18.88
C GLN A 194 -2.28 -6.53 18.29
N TRP A 195 -3.13 -5.62 18.76
CA TRP A 195 -4.54 -5.52 18.39
C TRP A 195 -4.80 -5.01 16.95
N GLU A 196 -3.78 -4.47 16.28
CA GLU A 196 -3.89 -3.97 14.91
C GLU A 196 -3.92 -5.10 13.87
N SER A 197 -3.47 -6.29 14.26
CA SER A 197 -3.39 -7.49 13.40
C SER A 197 -4.53 -8.49 13.67
N TYR A 198 -4.55 -9.61 12.95
CA TYR A 198 -5.58 -10.63 13.05
C TYR A 198 -5.26 -11.74 14.07
N GLY A 199 -4.33 -11.48 14.99
CA GLY A 199 -3.97 -12.40 16.07
C GLY A 199 -2.64 -13.12 15.86
N GLU A 200 -2.45 -14.23 16.55
CA GLU A 200 -1.14 -14.91 16.66
C GLU A 200 -0.87 -15.99 15.60
N ASP A 201 -1.91 -16.41 14.87
CA ASP A 201 -1.86 -17.49 13.89
C ASP A 201 -1.58 -16.98 12.47
N ALA A 202 -0.69 -17.66 11.75
CA ALA A 202 -0.27 -17.26 10.41
C ALA A 202 -1.38 -17.45 9.38
N TYR A 203 -2.10 -18.57 9.44
CA TYR A 203 -3.17 -18.89 8.50
C TYR A 203 -4.35 -17.92 8.65
N LEU A 204 -4.83 -17.69 9.88
CA LEU A 204 -5.90 -16.73 10.12
C LEU A 204 -5.52 -15.32 9.67
N ASN A 205 -4.28 -14.89 9.91
CA ASN A 205 -3.80 -13.59 9.41
C ASN A 205 -3.81 -13.53 7.89
N ALA A 206 -3.30 -14.54 7.19
CA ALA A 206 -3.29 -14.57 5.73
C ALA A 206 -4.72 -14.49 5.15
N GLU A 207 -5.63 -15.31 5.68
CA GLU A 207 -7.00 -15.39 5.18
C GLU A 207 -7.80 -14.10 5.43
N MET A 208 -7.58 -13.44 6.58
CA MET A 208 -8.20 -12.15 6.88
C MET A 208 -7.57 -11.01 6.06
N ALA A 209 -6.26 -11.04 5.85
CA ALA A 209 -5.56 -10.07 5.02
C ALA A 209 -6.05 -10.12 3.56
N VAL A 210 -6.16 -11.32 2.98
CA VAL A 210 -6.71 -11.51 1.62
C VAL A 210 -8.14 -10.96 1.54
N ALA A 211 -9.00 -11.31 2.50
CA ALA A 211 -10.37 -10.81 2.55
C ALA A 211 -10.41 -9.27 2.62
N SER A 212 -9.57 -8.66 3.46
CA SER A 212 -9.48 -7.21 3.62
C SER A 212 -8.96 -6.53 2.36
N THR A 213 -7.89 -7.04 1.75
CA THR A 213 -7.34 -6.52 0.49
C THR A 213 -8.35 -6.59 -0.65
N LEU A 214 -9.10 -7.69 -0.79
CA LEU A 214 -10.17 -7.79 -1.79
C LEU A 214 -11.30 -6.80 -1.51
N GLY A 215 -11.66 -6.58 -0.24
CA GLY A 215 -12.63 -5.56 0.13
C GLY A 215 -12.15 -4.14 -0.21
N PHE A 216 -10.87 -3.83 0.02
CA PHE A 216 -10.31 -2.54 -0.33
C PHE A 216 -10.21 -2.30 -1.83
N GLN A 217 -9.60 -3.23 -2.57
CA GLN A 217 -9.21 -3.01 -3.97
C GLN A 217 -10.28 -3.42 -4.99
N GLY A 218 -11.19 -4.31 -4.60
CA GLY A 218 -12.08 -5.02 -5.51
C GLY A 218 -11.39 -6.23 -6.15
N GLU A 219 -12.06 -6.85 -7.12
CA GLU A 219 -11.61 -8.11 -7.75
C GLU A 219 -10.61 -7.90 -8.90
N ASP A 220 -10.57 -6.71 -9.51
CA ASP A 220 -9.65 -6.40 -10.62
C ASP A 220 -8.38 -5.72 -10.10
N ARG A 221 -7.29 -6.50 -10.03
CA ARG A 221 -5.98 -6.01 -9.58
C ARG A 221 -5.39 -4.89 -10.46
N ASN A 222 -5.76 -4.83 -11.74
CA ASN A 222 -5.25 -3.82 -12.66
C ASN A 222 -6.11 -2.55 -12.64
N ARG A 223 -7.30 -2.60 -12.02
CA ARG A 223 -8.25 -1.48 -12.01
C ARG A 223 -8.95 -1.36 -10.67
N VAL A 224 -8.38 -0.52 -9.81
CA VAL A 224 -9.05 -0.09 -8.57
C VAL A 224 -10.24 0.81 -8.95
N GLY A 225 -11.46 0.30 -8.71
CA GLY A 225 -12.71 0.99 -9.06
C GLY A 225 -12.95 2.27 -8.27
N SER A 226 -13.94 3.08 -8.70
CA SER A 226 -14.26 4.39 -8.10
C SER A 226 -14.71 4.34 -6.63
N GLN A 227 -15.16 3.16 -6.16
CA GLN A 227 -15.57 2.91 -4.78
C GLN A 227 -14.53 2.11 -3.97
N HIS A 228 -13.39 1.80 -4.57
CA HIS A 228 -12.34 0.95 -4.01
C HIS A 228 -11.04 1.74 -3.88
N ILE A 229 -10.14 1.38 -2.97
CA ILE A 229 -8.85 2.06 -2.74
C ILE A 229 -7.70 1.07 -2.87
N ALA A 230 -6.50 1.55 -3.16
CA ALA A 230 -5.30 0.72 -3.06
C ALA A 230 -5.08 0.30 -1.61
N ALA A 231 -4.71 -0.95 -1.38
CA ALA A 231 -4.29 -1.46 -0.08
C ALA A 231 -2.77 -1.30 0.10
N CYS A 232 -2.29 -1.34 1.34
CA CYS A 232 -0.88 -1.36 1.68
C CYS A 232 -0.64 -2.42 2.74
N LEU A 233 0.07 -3.48 2.37
CA LEU A 233 0.42 -4.57 3.26
C LEU A 233 1.49 -4.10 4.24
N LYS A 234 1.24 -4.16 5.55
CA LYS A 234 2.19 -3.71 6.58
C LYS A 234 2.27 -4.66 7.78
N HIS A 235 3.39 -4.76 8.50
CA HIS A 235 4.69 -4.13 8.24
C HIS A 235 5.66 -5.23 7.82
N TYR A 236 6.08 -5.25 6.55
CA TYR A 236 6.90 -6.33 6.00
C TYR A 236 8.31 -6.38 6.62
N MET A 237 8.73 -7.43 7.33
CA MET A 237 7.95 -8.45 8.02
C MET A 237 8.58 -8.76 9.39
N GLY A 238 7.85 -9.44 10.29
CA GLY A 238 8.37 -9.85 11.60
C GLY A 238 8.33 -8.77 12.69
N TYR A 239 7.57 -7.70 12.47
CA TYR A 239 7.54 -6.54 13.37
C TYR A 239 6.86 -6.81 14.72
N GLY A 240 5.88 -7.73 14.76
CA GLY A 240 5.05 -8.00 15.94
C GLY A 240 5.70 -8.82 17.07
N VAL A 241 6.99 -9.18 16.96
CA VAL A 241 7.70 -10.03 17.94
C VAL A 241 9.05 -9.47 18.41
N PRO A 242 9.12 -8.20 18.83
CA PRO A 242 10.34 -7.69 19.45
C PRO A 242 10.67 -8.49 20.71
N VAL A 243 11.93 -8.87 20.92
CA VAL A 243 12.35 -9.69 22.08
C VAL A 243 11.90 -9.06 23.41
N SER A 244 11.97 -7.74 23.49
CA SER A 244 11.62 -6.98 24.70
C SER A 244 10.12 -6.72 24.87
N GLY A 245 9.30 -6.98 23.84
CA GLY A 245 7.91 -6.54 23.76
C GLY A 245 7.73 -5.04 23.46
N LYS A 246 8.80 -4.23 23.48
CA LYS A 246 8.73 -2.79 23.17
C LYS A 246 8.75 -2.55 21.67
N ASP A 247 7.87 -1.65 21.24
CA ASP A 247 7.77 -1.27 19.83
C ASP A 247 9.12 -0.82 19.25
N ARG A 248 9.39 -1.23 18.01
CA ARG A 248 10.62 -0.91 17.25
C ARG A 248 11.94 -1.30 17.95
N THR A 249 11.92 -2.29 18.83
CA THR A 249 13.14 -2.97 19.30
C THR A 249 13.37 -4.27 18.52
N PRO A 250 14.60 -4.83 18.51
CA PRO A 250 14.93 -5.97 17.66
C PRO A 250 14.05 -7.21 17.90
N ALA A 251 13.65 -7.86 16.81
CA ALA A 251 13.10 -9.21 16.80
C ALA A 251 14.22 -10.24 16.58
N LEU A 252 14.05 -11.46 17.10
CA LEU A 252 14.91 -12.60 16.83
C LEU A 252 14.06 -13.74 16.28
N ILE A 253 14.11 -13.94 14.97
CA ILE A 253 13.24 -14.88 14.25
C ILE A 253 14.14 -15.85 13.46
N SER A 254 13.92 -17.15 13.59
CA SER A 254 14.62 -18.14 12.77
C SER A 254 14.19 -18.04 11.31
N GLU A 255 15.04 -18.43 10.36
CA GLU A 255 14.67 -18.41 8.93
C GLU A 255 13.42 -19.28 8.65
N SER A 256 13.30 -20.43 9.31
CA SER A 256 12.13 -21.30 9.19
C SER A 256 10.86 -20.59 9.63
N GLU A 257 10.85 -19.95 10.80
CA GLU A 257 9.67 -19.22 11.26
C GLU A 257 9.37 -17.99 10.42
N LEU A 258 10.41 -17.28 9.96
CA LEU A 258 10.27 -16.12 9.09
C LEU A 258 9.53 -16.50 7.80
N ARG A 259 9.92 -17.61 7.17
CA ARG A 259 9.32 -18.11 5.92
C ARG A 259 7.96 -18.77 6.13
N GLU A 260 7.82 -19.60 7.15
CA GLU A 260 6.61 -20.40 7.39
C GLU A 260 5.47 -19.57 8.00
N LYS A 261 5.79 -18.58 8.84
CA LYS A 261 4.79 -17.86 9.63
C LYS A 261 4.69 -16.39 9.24
N TYR A 262 5.78 -15.64 9.35
CA TYR A 262 5.73 -14.18 9.21
C TYR A 262 5.63 -13.70 7.76
N PHE A 263 6.11 -14.51 6.80
CA PHE A 263 5.97 -14.26 5.37
C PHE A 263 4.62 -14.72 4.82
N GLU A 264 3.98 -15.73 5.44
CA GLU A 264 2.77 -16.38 4.89
C GLU A 264 1.63 -15.39 4.59
N PRO A 265 1.31 -14.39 5.43
CA PRO A 265 0.29 -13.42 5.08
C PRO A 265 0.61 -12.60 3.82
N PHE A 266 1.89 -12.40 3.48
CA PHE A 266 2.35 -11.57 2.35
C PHE A 266 2.55 -12.35 1.04
N ARG A 267 2.49 -13.68 1.10
CA ARG A 267 2.82 -14.58 -0.02
C ARG A 267 1.69 -14.66 -1.04
#